data_AF-A0A8S1HVC2-F1
#
_entry.id   AF-A0A8S1HVC2-F1
#
_cell.length_a   1.000
_cell.length_b   1.000
_cell.length_c   1.000
_cell.angle_alpha   90.00
_cell.angle_beta   90.00
_cell.angle_gamma   90.00
#
_symmetry.space_group_name_H-M   'P 1'
#
loop_
_entity.id
_entity.type
_entity.pdbx_description
1 polymer ?
#
loop_
_entity_poly.entity_id
_entity_poly.type
_entity_poly.pdbx_seq_one_letter_code
_entity_poly.pdbx_strand_id
1 'polypeptide(L)'
;MNIVYVTLTRKEFQGKSGCLQCILSISHIWSLLMELPNSFLLLNAQRVTRRTCYKIIFSYIFSISFQACMWLMLLIDIYIMILLPIWYMKAKTTVYVILMVLPPTIYGTITMLGGFLYMDDEVILFCNPPIG
;
A
#
# COMPACT_ATOMS: atom_id res chain seq x y z
N MET A 1 18.78 -8.51 -23.82
CA MET A 1 18.95 -7.08 -23.48
C MET A 1 18.44 -6.90 -22.06
N ASN A 2 19.34 -6.99 -21.08
CA ASN A 2 18.97 -7.24 -19.68
C ASN A 2 18.30 -6.04 -19.04
N ILE A 3 17.03 -6.21 -18.66
CA ILE A 3 16.24 -5.24 -17.89
C ILE A 3 17.02 -4.82 -16.63
N VAL A 4 17.72 -5.76 -15.98
CA VAL A 4 18.59 -5.52 -14.81
C VAL A 4 19.72 -4.51 -15.10
N TYR A 5 20.32 -4.54 -16.29
CA TYR A 5 21.36 -3.58 -16.68
C TYR A 5 20.78 -2.18 -16.89
N VAL A 6 19.56 -2.09 -17.43
CA VAL A 6 18.83 -0.83 -17.62
C VAL A 6 18.40 -0.24 -16.26
N THR A 7 17.97 -1.08 -15.31
CA THR A 7 17.64 -0.65 -13.94
C THR A 7 18.86 -0.09 -13.19
N LEU A 8 20.05 -0.67 -13.40
CA LEU A 8 21.30 -0.23 -12.75
C LEU A 8 21.94 1.01 -13.40
N THR A 9 21.67 1.28 -14.68
CA THR A 9 22.24 2.45 -15.40
C THR A 9 21.32 3.67 -15.44
N ARG A 10 20.00 3.50 -15.22
CA ARG A 10 19.04 4.61 -15.21
C ARG A 10 19.05 5.30 -13.83
N LYS A 11 19.61 6.51 -13.77
CA LYS A 11 19.56 7.44 -12.62
C LYS A 11 18.14 7.75 -12.10
N GLU A 12 17.10 7.34 -12.83
CA GLU A 12 15.70 7.51 -12.46
C GLU A 12 15.29 6.66 -11.24
N PHE A 13 15.98 5.52 -11.01
CA PHE A 13 15.81 4.71 -9.79
C PHE A 13 16.56 5.28 -8.57
N GLN A 14 17.51 6.20 -8.75
CA GLN A 14 18.46 6.57 -7.68
C GLN A 14 18.03 7.79 -6.84
N GLY A 15 16.84 8.35 -7.07
CA GLY A 15 16.33 9.50 -6.32
C GLY A 15 14.88 9.36 -5.87
N LYS A 16 13.98 10.06 -6.56
CA LYS A 16 12.55 10.20 -6.20
C LYS A 16 11.77 8.89 -6.33
N SER A 17 11.89 8.24 -7.49
CA SER A 17 11.21 6.97 -7.76
C SER A 17 11.70 5.86 -6.83
N GLY A 18 13.01 5.82 -6.54
CA GLY A 18 13.59 4.90 -5.55
C GLY A 18 13.02 5.09 -4.14
N CYS A 19 12.81 6.32 -3.70
CA CYS A 19 12.17 6.60 -2.41
C CYS A 19 10.72 6.07 -2.34
N LEU A 20 9.93 6.29 -3.40
CA LEU A 20 8.57 5.76 -3.49
C LEU A 20 8.54 4.22 -3.50
N GLN A 21 9.48 3.58 -4.20
CA GLN A 21 9.62 2.12 -4.22
C GLN A 21 10.06 1.54 -2.87
N CYS A 22 10.94 2.23 -2.14
CA CYS A 22 11.29 1.85 -0.77
C CYS A 22 10.08 1.87 0.15
N ILE A 23 9.26 2.93 0.09
CA ILE A 23 8.02 3.06 0.87
C ILE A 23 7.09 1.90 0.53
N LEU A 24 6.87 1.64 -0.76
CA LEU A 24 6.02 0.54 -1.23
C LEU A 24 6.51 -0.84 -0.74
N SER A 25 7.83 -1.08 -0.79
CA SER A 25 8.43 -2.35 -0.36
C SER A 25 8.29 -2.57 1.15
N ILE A 26 8.51 -1.53 1.96
CA ILE A 26 8.29 -1.58 3.41
C ILE A 26 6.82 -1.88 3.71
N SER A 27 5.89 -1.20 3.02
CA SER A 27 4.47 -1.46 3.16
C SER A 27 4.11 -2.90 2.79
N HIS A 28 4.70 -3.49 1.75
CA HIS A 28 4.48 -4.89 1.37
C HIS A 28 4.93 -5.87 2.45
N ILE A 29 6.14 -5.69 2.99
CA ILE A 29 6.66 -6.52 4.09
C ILE A 29 5.74 -6.41 5.30
N TRP A 30 5.31 -5.19 5.64
CA TRP A 30 4.41 -4.94 6.76
C TRP A 30 3.06 -5.65 6.59
N SER A 31 2.46 -5.56 5.40
CA SER A 31 1.21 -6.22 5.09
C SER A 31 1.33 -7.74 5.22
N LEU A 32 2.43 -8.32 4.73
CA LEU A 32 2.68 -9.75 4.83
C LEU A 32 2.78 -10.20 6.30
N LEU A 33 3.50 -9.44 7.14
CA LEU A 33 3.59 -9.72 8.57
C LEU A 33 2.22 -9.66 9.27
N MET A 34 1.38 -8.68 8.90
CA MET A 34 0.05 -8.51 9.49
C MET A 34 -0.99 -9.52 9.01
N GLU A 35 -0.73 -10.20 7.90
CA GLU A 35 -1.58 -11.29 7.40
C GLU A 35 -1.31 -12.63 8.10
N LEU A 36 -0.09 -12.83 8.65
CA LEU A 36 0.28 -14.09 9.31
C LEU A 36 -0.65 -14.51 10.46
N PRO A 37 -1.08 -13.61 11.38
CA PRO A 37 -2.00 -13.98 12.46
C PRO A 37 -3.36 -14.43 11.93
N ASN A 38 -3.84 -13.82 10.83
CA ASN A 38 -5.08 -14.21 10.19
C ASN A 38 -4.98 -15.64 9.64
N SER A 39 -3.93 -15.91 8.86
CA SER A 39 -3.67 -17.23 8.28
C SER A 39 -3.53 -18.32 9.34
N PHE A 40 -2.91 -18.01 10.48
CA PHE A 40 -2.81 -18.94 11.61
C PHE A 40 -4.17 -19.24 12.27
N LEU A 41 -5.03 -18.23 12.45
CA LEU A 41 -6.39 -18.43 12.98
C LEU A 41 -7.26 -19.28 12.05
N LEU A 42 -7.12 -19.10 10.72
CA LEU A 42 -7.80 -19.90 9.71
C LEU A 42 -7.38 -21.38 9.78
N LEU A 43 -6.08 -21.66 9.90
CA LEU A 43 -5.55 -23.03 10.00
C LEU A 43 -5.99 -23.75 11.27
N ASN A 44 -6.23 -23.03 12.37
CA ASN A 44 -6.68 -23.59 13.64
C ASN A 44 -8.21 -23.63 13.79
N ALA A 45 -8.98 -23.27 12.76
CA ALA A 45 -10.45 -23.25 12.76
C ALA A 45 -11.08 -22.53 13.98
N GLN A 46 -10.40 -21.50 14.49
CA GLN A 46 -10.83 -20.81 15.72
C GLN A 46 -11.87 -19.74 15.40
N ARG A 47 -13.02 -19.80 16.09
CA ARG A 47 -14.11 -18.81 15.90
C ARG A 47 -13.77 -17.51 16.64
N VAL A 48 -13.73 -16.39 15.91
CA VAL A 48 -13.42 -15.06 16.46
C VAL A 48 -14.54 -14.09 16.08
N THR A 49 -14.97 -13.23 17.01
CA THR A 49 -15.97 -12.20 16.75
C THR A 49 -15.48 -11.19 15.69
N ARG A 50 -16.35 -10.79 14.76
CA ARG A 50 -16.06 -9.83 13.66
C ARG A 50 -15.39 -8.53 14.13
N ARG A 51 -15.80 -8.01 15.29
CA ARG A 51 -15.19 -6.82 15.91
C ARG A 51 -13.73 -7.02 16.32
N THR A 52 -13.41 -8.18 16.89
CA THR A 52 -12.03 -8.53 17.28
C THR A 52 -11.19 -8.84 16.05
N CYS A 53 -11.78 -9.54 15.08
CA CYS A 53 -11.18 -9.80 13.79
C CYS A 53 -10.79 -8.50 13.07
N TYR A 54 -11.71 -7.55 12.97
CA TYR A 54 -11.45 -6.27 12.32
C TYR A 54 -10.32 -5.49 12.98
N LYS A 55 -10.23 -5.51 14.31
CA LYS A 55 -9.10 -4.92 15.05
C LYS A 55 -7.76 -5.60 14.80
N ILE A 56 -7.73 -6.82 14.27
CA ILE A 56 -6.49 -7.48 13.87
C ILE A 56 -6.16 -7.11 12.42
N ILE A 57 -7.16 -7.08 11.53
CA ILE A 57 -6.95 -6.86 10.09
C ILE A 57 -7.01 -5.38 9.66
N PHE A 58 -7.42 -4.43 10.50
CA PHE A 58 -7.58 -3.03 10.09
C PHE A 58 -6.26 -2.42 9.58
N SER A 59 -5.13 -2.75 10.24
CA SER A 59 -3.80 -2.30 9.82
C SER A 59 -3.40 -2.91 8.47
N TYR A 60 -3.84 -4.15 8.20
CA TYR A 60 -3.64 -4.81 6.91
C TYR A 60 -4.49 -4.14 5.82
N ILE A 61 -5.76 -3.87 6.09
CA ILE A 61 -6.68 -3.19 5.15
C ILE A 61 -6.18 -1.79 4.78
N PHE A 62 -5.66 -1.04 5.76
CA PHE A 62 -4.98 0.23 5.47
C PHE A 62 -3.79 0.03 4.54
N SER A 63 -2.93 -0.95 4.84
CA SER A 63 -1.69 -1.21 4.11
C SER A 63 -1.93 -1.63 2.66
N ILE A 64 -2.90 -2.53 2.40
CA ILE A 64 -3.21 -2.98 1.04
C ILE A 64 -3.86 -1.86 0.21
N SER A 65 -4.73 -1.05 0.83
CA SER A 65 -5.36 0.11 0.17
C SER A 65 -4.32 1.18 -0.16
N PHE A 66 -3.40 1.44 0.77
CA PHE A 66 -2.26 2.33 0.56
C PHE A 66 -1.36 1.84 -0.58
N GLN A 67 -1.01 0.55 -0.61
CA GLN A 67 -0.19 -0.04 -1.68
C GLN A 67 -0.87 0.07 -3.05
N ALA A 68 -2.17 -0.21 -3.15
CA ALA A 68 -2.92 -0.11 -4.40
C ALA A 68 -2.84 1.32 -4.98
N CYS A 69 -3.04 2.33 -4.14
CA CYS A 69 -2.89 3.73 -4.56
C CYS A 69 -1.43 4.12 -4.85
N MET A 70 -0.46 3.58 -4.11
CA MET A 70 0.96 3.81 -4.38
C MET A 70 1.39 3.26 -5.74
N TRP A 71 0.88 2.11 -6.17
CA TRP A 71 1.12 1.59 -7.52
C TRP A 71 0.60 2.55 -8.60
N LEU A 72 -0.58 3.13 -8.39
CA LEU A 72 -1.14 4.15 -9.28
C LEU A 72 -0.26 5.42 -9.31
N MET A 73 0.20 5.89 -8.14
CA MET A 73 1.10 7.05 -8.06
C MET A 73 2.45 6.78 -8.72
N LEU A 74 2.96 5.55 -8.66
CA LEU A 74 4.19 5.16 -9.36
C LEU A 74 4.01 5.19 -10.89
N LEU A 75 2.85 4.78 -11.41
CA LEU A 75 2.56 4.90 -12.84
C LEU A 75 2.47 6.37 -13.28
N ILE A 76 1.87 7.23 -12.44
CA ILE A 76 1.85 8.68 -12.68
C ILE A 76 3.26 9.27 -12.63
N ASP A 77 4.11 8.84 -11.68
CA ASP A 77 5.52 9.24 -11.59
C ASP A 77 6.27 8.96 -12.89
N ILE A 78 6.12 7.74 -13.43
CA ILE A 78 6.71 7.34 -14.71
C ILE A 78 6.15 8.18 -15.86
N TYR A 79 4.85 8.47 -15.87
CA TYR A 79 4.22 9.29 -16.89
C TYR A 79 4.73 10.74 -16.89
N ILE A 80 4.84 11.36 -15.72
CA ILE A 80 5.37 12.73 -15.55
C ILE A 80 6.84 12.79 -15.99
N MET A 81 7.62 11.78 -15.64
CA MET A 81 9.03 11.67 -16.01
C MET A 81 9.22 11.62 -17.53
N ILE A 82 8.33 10.91 -18.25
CA ILE A 82 8.37 10.80 -19.71
C ILE A 82 7.91 12.11 -20.39
N LEU A 83 6.81 12.73 -19.93
CA LEU A 83 6.26 13.92 -20.58
C LEU A 83 6.99 15.21 -20.23
N LEU A 84 7.42 15.37 -18.97
CA LEU A 84 7.95 16.62 -18.42
C LEU A 84 9.30 16.40 -17.72
N PRO A 85 10.32 15.85 -18.40
CA PRO A 85 11.61 15.48 -17.79
C PRO A 85 12.33 16.69 -17.16
N ILE A 86 12.29 17.85 -17.81
CA ILE A 86 12.98 19.07 -17.34
C ILE A 86 12.38 19.57 -16.01
N TRP A 87 11.06 19.52 -15.88
CA TRP A 87 10.38 19.90 -14.64
C TRP A 87 10.62 18.87 -13.54
N TYR A 88 10.55 17.58 -13.89
CA TYR A 88 10.80 16.47 -12.98
C TYR A 88 12.19 16.56 -12.32
N MET A 89 13.21 16.89 -13.10
CA MET A 89 14.58 17.07 -12.58
C MET A 89 14.74 18.29 -11.66
N LYS A 90 14.00 19.38 -11.90
CA LYS A 90 14.08 20.62 -11.10
C LYS A 90 13.27 20.57 -9.80
N ALA A 91 12.24 19.73 -9.73
CA ALA A 91 11.41 19.63 -8.53
C ALA A 91 12.22 19.12 -7.32
N LYS A 92 11.95 19.64 -6.12
CA LYS A 92 12.59 19.14 -4.89
C LYS A 92 12.08 17.74 -4.56
N THR A 93 13.00 16.80 -4.32
CA THR A 93 12.69 15.38 -4.00
C THR A 93 11.72 15.23 -2.84
N THR A 94 11.97 15.90 -1.72
CA THR A 94 11.15 15.77 -0.51
C THR A 94 9.70 16.23 -0.73
N VAL A 95 9.52 17.40 -1.35
CA VAL A 95 8.18 17.95 -1.62
C VAL A 95 7.41 17.05 -2.58
N TYR A 96 8.10 16.54 -3.61
CA TYR A 96 7.50 15.65 -4.60
C TYR A 96 7.07 14.31 -3.98
N VAL A 97 7.93 13.69 -3.16
CA VAL A 97 7.61 12.43 -2.49
C VAL A 97 6.43 12.60 -1.52
N ILE A 98 6.41 13.68 -0.74
CA ILE A 98 5.27 13.96 0.17
C ILE A 98 3.97 14.09 -0.62
N LEU A 99 3.99 14.84 -1.74
CA LEU A 99 2.82 15.02 -2.58
C LEU A 99 2.32 13.70 -3.21
N MET A 100 3.22 12.79 -3.55
CA MET A 100 2.89 11.47 -4.09
C MET A 100 2.38 10.48 -3.04
N VAL A 101 2.84 10.59 -1.79
CA VAL A 101 2.42 9.71 -0.68
C VAL A 101 1.11 10.17 -0.05
N LEU A 102 0.79 11.46 -0.12
CA LEU A 102 -0.37 12.05 0.53
C LEU A 102 -1.71 11.46 0.04
N PRO A 103 -2.01 11.35 -1.27
CA PRO A 103 -3.27 10.77 -1.71
C PRO A 103 -3.45 9.29 -1.30
N PRO A 104 -2.43 8.41 -1.43
CA PRO A 104 -2.51 7.05 -0.87
C PRO A 104 -2.79 7.00 0.62
N THR A 105 -2.20 7.90 1.42
CA THR A 105 -2.51 7.95 2.86
C THR A 105 -3.96 8.34 3.13
N ILE A 106 -4.48 9.36 2.43
CA ILE A 106 -5.87 9.80 2.57
C ILE A 106 -6.85 8.71 2.15
N TYR A 107 -6.60 8.04 1.01
CA TYR A 107 -7.46 6.96 0.55
C TYR A 107 -7.43 5.76 1.51
N GLY A 108 -6.24 5.39 1.99
CA GLY A 108 -6.07 4.32 2.96
C GLY A 108 -6.81 4.60 4.27
N THR A 109 -6.73 5.83 4.79
CA THR A 109 -7.44 6.21 6.02
C THR A 109 -8.95 6.25 5.84
N ILE A 110 -9.44 6.78 4.71
CA ILE A 110 -10.88 6.76 4.40
C ILE A 110 -11.40 5.33 4.30
N THR A 111 -10.68 4.45 3.61
CA THR A 111 -11.07 3.04 3.45
C THR A 111 -11.09 2.31 4.79
N MET A 112 -10.08 2.56 5.63
CA MET A 112 -10.01 1.99 6.98
C MET A 112 -11.16 2.49 7.87
N LEU A 113 -11.43 3.80 7.88
CA LEU A 113 -12.50 4.38 8.69
C LEU A 113 -13.88 3.98 8.19
N GLY A 114 -14.07 3.96 6.87
CA GLY A 114 -15.28 3.45 6.23
C GLY A 114 -15.54 2.00 6.61
N GLY A 115 -14.53 1.15 6.54
CA GLY A 115 -14.67 -0.24 6.98
C GLY A 115 -15.02 -0.36 8.47
N PHE A 116 -14.51 0.52 9.34
CA PHE A 116 -14.87 0.53 10.77
C PHE A 116 -16.31 0.98 11.01
N LEU A 117 -16.81 1.96 10.24
CA LEU A 117 -18.16 2.52 10.38
C LEU A 117 -19.25 1.64 9.75
N TYR A 118 -18.93 0.89 8.69
CA TYR A 118 -19.83 -0.04 8.00
C TYR A 118 -19.70 -1.49 8.48
N MET A 119 -18.97 -1.75 9.55
CA MET A 119 -18.85 -3.08 10.15
C MET A 119 -20.10 -3.43 10.96
N ASP A 120 -20.98 -4.27 10.39
CA ASP A 120 -22.08 -4.89 11.12
C ASP A 120 -21.61 -5.98 12.11
N ASP A 121 -22.31 -6.10 13.24
CA ASP A 121 -22.03 -7.03 14.37
C ASP A 121 -22.50 -8.48 14.11
N GLU A 122 -22.27 -9.02 12.90
CA GLU A 122 -22.52 -10.45 12.62
C GLU A 122 -21.30 -11.33 12.92
N VAL A 123 -21.54 -12.50 13.52
CA VAL A 123 -20.48 -13.46 13.88
C VAL A 123 -20.05 -14.24 12.64
N ILE A 124 -18.90 -13.89 12.07
CA ILE A 124 -18.30 -14.60 10.93
C ILE A 124 -17.42 -15.75 11.42
N LEU A 125 -17.55 -16.91 10.76
CA LEU A 125 -16.73 -18.10 11.02
C LEU A 125 -15.26 -17.90 10.60
N PHE A 126 -14.98 -16.87 9.79
CA PHE A 126 -13.67 -16.59 9.20
C PHE A 126 -13.35 -15.09 9.23
N CYS A 127 -12.09 -14.76 9.54
CA CYS A 127 -11.52 -13.43 9.29
C CYS A 127 -11.20 -13.26 7.80
N ASN A 128 -12.23 -13.26 6.96
CA ASN A 128 -12.05 -12.98 5.55
C ASN A 128 -12.07 -11.46 5.35
N PRO A 129 -11.11 -10.83 4.64
CA PRO A 129 -11.34 -9.51 4.09
C PRO A 129 -12.64 -9.56 3.28
N PRO A 130 -13.49 -8.51 3.31
CA PRO A 130 -14.72 -8.49 2.54
C PRO A 130 -14.39 -8.55 1.06
N ILE A 131 -14.34 -9.77 0.52
CA ILE A 131 -14.63 -10.01 -0.88
C ILE A 131 -16.14 -9.77 -0.98
N GLY A 132 -16.50 -8.69 -1.66
CA GLY A 132 -17.90 -8.40 -1.97
C GLY A 132 -18.57 -9.55 -2.68
#